data_AF-A0A453K6P2-F1
#
_entry.id   AF-A0A453K6P2-F1
#
_cell.length_a   1.000
_cell.length_b   1.000
_cell.length_c   1.000
_cell.angle_alpha   90.00
_cell.angle_beta   90.00
_cell.angle_gamma   90.00
#
_symmetry.space_group_name_H-M   'P 1'
#
loop_
_entity.id
_entity.type
_entity.pdbx_description
1 polymer ?
#
loop_
_entity_poly.entity_id
_entity_poly.type
_entity_poly.pdbx_seq_one_letter_code
_entity_poly.pdbx_strand_id
1 'polypeptide(L)'
;HRGSQVLEIQNFYPASLDDVARVHSRTYITGLEKAMSKALDEGLIFIEGTGPTYATQTTFAESLLSAGAGITLVDSVVAASKLGLSPPLGFALIRPPGHHAVPEGPMGFCVFGNIAVAARYAQCQHGLKRVMIIDFDVHHGNGTCDAFYDDPDIFFLSTHQVYQTITLHTHC
;
A
#
# COMPACT_ATOMS: atom_id res chain seq x y z
N HIS A 1 26.55 -18.28 -6.61
CA HIS A 1 26.50 -18.17 -5.15
C HIS A 1 26.76 -16.72 -4.72
N ARG A 2 25.71 -15.92 -4.51
CA ARG A 2 25.81 -14.67 -3.75
C ARG A 2 25.08 -14.94 -2.44
N GLY A 3 25.82 -15.13 -1.36
CA GLY A 3 25.24 -15.00 -0.02
C GLY A 3 24.94 -13.53 0.19
N SER A 4 23.77 -13.07 -0.24
CA SER A 4 23.24 -11.77 0.17
C SER A 4 23.06 -11.86 1.69
N GLN A 5 23.78 -11.02 2.44
CA GLN A 5 23.47 -10.77 3.83
C GLN A 5 22.02 -10.30 3.88
N VAL A 6 21.12 -11.17 4.34
CA VAL A 6 19.73 -10.80 4.57
C VAL A 6 19.73 -9.94 5.82
N LEU A 7 19.35 -8.68 5.67
CA LEU A 7 19.14 -7.77 6.78
C LEU A 7 17.67 -7.83 7.16
N GLU A 8 17.40 -8.24 8.39
CA GLU A 8 16.06 -8.19 8.95
C GLU A 8 15.81 -6.81 9.56
N ILE A 9 14.81 -6.10 9.05
CA ILE A 9 14.35 -4.85 9.65
C ILE A 9 13.41 -5.22 10.80
N GLN A 10 13.96 -5.27 12.02
CA GLN A 10 13.19 -5.65 13.22
C GLN A 10 12.31 -4.52 13.76
N ASN A 11 12.62 -3.27 13.42
CA ASN A 11 11.87 -2.09 13.86
C ASN A 11 11.38 -1.31 12.64
N PHE A 12 10.07 -1.30 12.45
CA PHE A 12 9.37 -0.37 11.56
C PHE A 12 8.23 0.28 12.34
N TYR A 13 7.89 1.50 11.96
CA TYR A 13 6.86 2.28 12.64
C TYR A 13 5.58 2.33 11.80
N PRO A 14 4.41 2.52 12.43
CA PRO A 14 3.20 2.81 11.69
C PRO A 14 3.39 4.04 10.79
N ALA A 15 2.80 4.02 9.59
CA ALA A 15 2.69 5.21 8.77
C ALA A 15 1.96 6.32 9.55
N SER A 16 2.41 7.56 9.41
CA SER A 16 1.66 8.68 9.97
C SER A 16 0.36 8.88 9.20
N LEU A 17 -0.63 9.50 9.83
CA LEU A 17 -1.88 9.86 9.12
C LEU A 17 -1.60 10.81 7.95
N ASP A 18 -0.55 11.62 8.03
CA ASP A 18 -0.13 12.48 6.93
C ASP A 18 0.49 11.70 5.78
N ASP A 19 1.17 10.58 6.04
CA ASP A 19 1.66 9.69 4.97
C ASP A 19 0.50 9.06 4.22
N VAL A 20 -0.51 8.57 4.95
CA VAL A 20 -1.72 7.99 4.38
C VAL A 20 -2.54 9.06 3.64
N ALA A 21 -2.61 10.28 4.18
CA ALA A 21 -3.37 11.38 3.61
C ALA A 21 -2.81 11.96 2.30
N ARG A 22 -1.63 11.51 1.85
CA ARG A 22 -1.12 11.83 0.49
C ARG A 22 -1.76 11.00 -0.61
N VAL A 23 -2.50 9.96 -0.24
CA VAL A 23 -3.21 9.06 -1.16
C VAL A 23 -4.70 9.01 -0.85
N HIS A 24 -5.04 9.02 0.44
CA HIS A 24 -6.39 8.84 0.94
C HIS A 24 -6.96 10.14 1.48
N SER A 25 -8.26 10.37 1.30
CA SER A 25 -8.88 11.57 1.87
C SER A 25 -8.89 11.53 3.40
N ARG A 26 -8.72 12.68 4.05
CA ARG A 26 -8.78 12.76 5.53
C ARG A 26 -10.14 12.35 6.07
N THR A 27 -11.21 12.63 5.32
CA THR A 27 -12.56 12.17 5.65
C THR A 27 -12.65 10.65 5.68
N TYR A 28 -12.07 9.99 4.68
CA TYR A 28 -12.01 8.54 4.65
C TYR A 28 -11.22 7.97 5.84
N ILE A 29 -10.02 8.49 6.11
CA ILE A 29 -9.16 8.04 7.23
C ILE A 29 -9.89 8.14 8.57
N THR A 30 -10.47 9.31 8.88
CA THR A 30 -11.17 9.54 10.15
C THR A 30 -12.48 8.77 10.26
N GLY A 31 -13.21 8.63 9.14
CA GLY A 31 -14.43 7.83 9.06
C GLY A 31 -14.17 6.35 9.35
N LEU A 32 -13.07 5.81 8.82
CA LEU A 32 -12.68 4.42 9.08
C LEU A 32 -12.27 4.17 10.51
N GLU A 33 -11.45 5.03 11.11
CA GLU A 33 -11.03 4.88 12.49
C GLU A 33 -12.26 4.75 13.41
N LYS A 34 -13.25 5.63 13.21
CA LYS A 34 -14.53 5.61 13.92
C LYS A 34 -15.40 4.41 13.58
N ALA A 35 -15.41 3.96 12.32
CA ALA A 35 -16.19 2.78 11.93
C ALA A 35 -15.61 1.52 12.58
N MET A 36 -14.30 1.35 12.53
CA MET A 36 -13.58 0.21 13.09
C MET A 36 -13.57 0.21 14.62
N SER A 37 -13.71 1.36 15.29
CA SER A 37 -13.84 1.37 16.75
C SER A 37 -15.11 0.66 17.24
N LYS A 38 -16.14 0.52 16.41
CA LYS A 38 -17.36 -0.25 16.74
C LYS A 38 -17.09 -1.74 16.92
N ALA A 39 -16.04 -2.24 16.28
CA ALA A 39 -15.59 -3.63 16.42
C ALA A 39 -15.13 -3.97 17.85
N LEU A 40 -14.91 -2.98 18.71
CA LEU A 40 -14.68 -3.18 20.14
C LEU A 40 -15.87 -3.88 20.81
N ASP A 41 -17.09 -3.46 20.45
CA ASP A 41 -18.32 -3.98 21.03
C ASP A 41 -18.93 -5.11 20.17
N GLU A 42 -18.83 -4.98 18.85
CA GLU A 42 -19.50 -5.86 17.88
C GLU A 42 -18.63 -7.06 17.43
N GLY A 43 -17.33 -7.05 17.74
CA GLY A 43 -16.38 -8.04 17.26
C GLY A 43 -16.01 -7.79 15.79
N LEU A 44 -16.22 -8.77 14.91
CA LEU A 44 -15.92 -8.60 13.48
C LEU A 44 -17.04 -7.80 12.80
N ILE A 45 -16.67 -6.69 12.15
CA ILE A 45 -17.59 -5.87 11.36
C ILE A 45 -17.31 -6.01 9.87
N PHE A 46 -18.34 -5.85 9.03
CA PHE A 46 -18.19 -5.77 7.59
C PHE A 46 -18.34 -4.31 7.13
N ILE A 47 -17.48 -3.88 6.21
CA ILE A 47 -17.56 -2.55 5.59
C ILE A 47 -18.27 -2.71 4.25
N GLU A 48 -19.49 -2.15 4.18
CA GLU A 48 -20.33 -2.20 2.99
C GLU A 48 -19.92 -1.16 1.93
N GLY A 49 -20.33 -1.39 0.68
CA GLY A 49 -20.31 -0.37 -0.38
C GLY A 49 -19.16 -0.46 -1.40
N THR A 50 -18.13 -1.26 -1.13
CA THR A 50 -16.89 -1.25 -1.93
C THR A 50 -16.28 -2.65 -2.12
N GLY A 51 -17.09 -3.71 -2.05
CA GLY A 51 -16.61 -5.10 -2.10
C GLY A 51 -16.29 -5.68 -0.71
N PRO A 52 -15.80 -6.93 -0.63
CA PRO A 52 -15.66 -7.62 0.64
C PRO A 52 -14.52 -7.00 1.46
N THR A 53 -14.86 -6.34 2.56
CA THR A 53 -13.90 -5.87 3.56
C THR A 53 -14.49 -6.13 4.94
N TYR A 54 -13.71 -6.75 5.82
CA TYR A 54 -14.06 -6.89 7.23
C TYR A 54 -13.00 -6.21 8.09
N ALA A 55 -13.38 -5.85 9.31
CA ALA A 55 -12.48 -5.23 10.26
C ALA A 55 -12.73 -5.75 11.67
N THR A 56 -11.67 -5.71 12.46
CA THR A 56 -11.63 -5.85 13.91
C THR A 56 -11.22 -4.53 14.54
N GLN A 57 -11.27 -4.43 15.87
CA GLN A 57 -10.84 -3.23 16.59
C GLN A 57 -9.38 -2.83 16.30
N THR A 58 -8.51 -3.78 15.91
CA THR A 58 -7.08 -3.53 15.65
C THR A 58 -6.79 -3.22 14.18
N THR A 59 -7.75 -3.42 13.29
CA THR A 59 -7.52 -3.37 11.83
C THR A 59 -6.99 -2.01 11.37
N PHE A 60 -7.47 -0.90 11.96
CA PHE A 60 -6.96 0.43 11.64
C PHE A 60 -5.47 0.57 11.96
N ALA A 61 -5.07 0.20 13.18
CA ALA A 61 -3.67 0.27 13.62
C ALA A 61 -2.78 -0.71 12.84
N GLU A 62 -3.27 -1.93 12.56
CA GLU A 62 -2.57 -2.91 11.72
C GLU A 62 -2.38 -2.40 10.28
N SER A 63 -3.35 -1.64 9.75
CA SER A 63 -3.24 -1.03 8.41
C SER A 63 -2.17 0.06 8.37
N LEU A 64 -2.05 0.87 9.42
CA LEU A 64 -0.96 1.86 9.53
C LEU A 64 0.41 1.16 9.63
N LEU A 65 0.51 0.06 10.38
CA LEU A 65 1.73 -0.75 10.45
C LEU A 65 2.10 -1.35 9.08
N SER A 66 1.11 -1.87 8.34
CA SER A 66 1.28 -2.43 7.00
C SER A 66 1.86 -1.39 6.02
N ALA A 67 1.26 -0.20 5.97
CA ALA A 67 1.77 0.91 5.15
C ALA A 67 3.16 1.40 5.63
N GLY A 68 3.37 1.47 6.94
CA GLY A 68 4.61 1.93 7.56
C GLY A 68 5.81 1.01 7.32
N ALA A 69 5.57 -0.30 7.23
CA ALA A 69 6.59 -1.26 6.81
C ALA A 69 7.06 -0.98 5.37
N GLY A 70 6.14 -0.66 4.46
CA GLY A 70 6.47 -0.24 3.09
C GLY A 70 7.31 1.04 3.05
N ILE A 71 6.94 2.04 3.84
CA ILE A 71 7.71 3.29 4.01
C ILE A 71 9.14 3.00 4.51
N THR A 72 9.26 2.21 5.58
CA THR A 72 10.56 1.86 6.18
C THR A 72 11.45 1.12 5.18
N LEU A 73 10.86 0.28 4.33
CA LEU A 73 11.57 -0.43 3.27
C LEU A 73 12.09 0.53 2.19
N VAL A 74 11.27 1.51 1.78
CA VAL A 74 11.68 2.57 0.84
C VAL A 74 12.86 3.35 1.42
N ASP A 75 12.77 3.82 2.67
CA ASP A 75 13.87 4.52 3.34
C ASP A 75 15.17 3.70 3.33
N SER A 76 15.06 2.43 3.72
CA SER A 76 16.20 1.53 3.84
C SER A 76 16.86 1.25 2.49
N VAL A 77 16.05 0.98 1.45
CA VAL A 77 16.56 0.73 0.09
C VAL A 77 17.18 2.00 -0.48
N VAL A 78 16.55 3.16 -0.33
CA VAL A 78 17.08 4.43 -0.85
C VAL A 78 18.38 4.81 -0.13
N ALA A 79 18.44 4.67 1.20
CA ALA A 79 19.64 4.95 1.96
C ALA A 79 20.81 4.05 1.53
N ALA A 80 20.58 2.74 1.42
CA ALA A 80 21.61 1.80 0.98
C ALA A 80 22.03 2.03 -0.48
N SER A 81 21.09 2.42 -1.34
CA SER A 81 21.37 2.73 -2.75
C SER A 81 22.32 3.92 -2.93
N LYS A 82 22.42 4.82 -1.95
CA LYS A 82 23.37 5.95 -1.97
C LYS A 82 24.83 5.51 -1.73
N LEU A 83 25.05 4.30 -1.19
CA LEU A 83 26.37 3.81 -0.79
C LEU A 83 27.12 3.06 -1.90
N GLY A 84 26.49 2.74 -3.03
CA GLY A 84 27.16 2.02 -4.11
C GLY A 84 26.28 1.78 -5.34
N LEU A 85 26.86 1.15 -6.36
CA LEU A 85 26.23 0.93 -7.66
C LEU A 85 25.29 -0.29 -7.72
N SER A 86 25.19 -1.05 -6.64
CA SER A 86 24.34 -2.25 -6.55
C SER A 86 23.32 -2.06 -5.42
N PRO A 87 22.17 -1.40 -5.69
CA PRO A 87 21.16 -1.18 -4.67
C PRO A 87 20.60 -2.52 -4.16
N PRO A 88 20.28 -2.64 -2.86
CA PRO A 88 19.68 -3.87 -2.33
C PRO A 88 18.22 -3.98 -2.78
N LEU A 89 17.70 -5.20 -2.71
CA LEU A 89 16.27 -5.46 -2.82
C LEU A 89 15.65 -5.49 -1.42
N GLY A 90 14.41 -5.00 -1.33
CA GLY A 90 13.60 -5.07 -0.12
C GLY A 90 12.38 -5.95 -0.31
N PHE A 91 11.89 -6.55 0.77
CA PHE A 91 10.64 -7.30 0.77
C PHE A 91 9.92 -7.08 2.11
N ALA A 92 8.61 -6.80 2.06
CA ALA A 92 7.78 -6.57 3.23
C ALA A 92 6.66 -7.63 3.27
N LEU A 93 6.63 -8.42 4.34
CA LEU A 93 5.56 -9.39 4.64
C LEU A 93 4.51 -8.71 5.51
N ILE A 94 3.45 -8.20 4.90
CA ILE A 94 2.50 -7.31 5.56
C ILE A 94 1.07 -7.79 5.40
N ARG A 95 0.24 -7.48 6.40
CA ARG A 95 -1.22 -7.56 6.37
C ARG A 95 -1.78 -6.41 7.21
N PRO A 96 -2.93 -5.82 6.84
CA PRO A 96 -3.77 -6.14 5.67
C PRO A 96 -3.16 -5.71 4.33
N PRO A 97 -3.65 -6.25 3.18
CA PRO A 97 -3.23 -5.85 1.83
C PRO A 97 -3.65 -4.42 1.52
N GLY A 98 -3.26 -3.90 0.35
CA GLY A 98 -3.48 -2.49 -0.01
C GLY A 98 -3.94 -2.17 -1.43
N HIS A 99 -3.65 -3.00 -2.43
CA HIS A 99 -3.74 -2.57 -3.84
C HIS A 99 -5.15 -2.22 -4.35
N HIS A 100 -6.21 -2.63 -3.64
CA HIS A 100 -7.60 -2.30 -3.95
C HIS A 100 -8.11 -1.03 -3.25
N ALA A 101 -7.45 -0.55 -2.18
CA ALA A 101 -7.93 0.60 -1.43
C ALA A 101 -7.87 1.87 -2.29
N VAL A 102 -9.04 2.38 -2.67
CA VAL A 102 -9.19 3.59 -3.48
C VAL A 102 -9.02 4.84 -2.60
N PRO A 103 -8.72 6.03 -3.16
CA PRO A 103 -8.50 7.25 -2.37
C PRO A 103 -9.60 7.61 -1.37
N GLU A 104 -10.84 7.21 -1.65
CA GLU A 104 -12.02 7.54 -0.85
C GLU A 104 -12.62 6.36 -0.07
N GLY A 105 -12.01 5.17 -0.08
CA GLY A 105 -12.65 3.99 0.51
C GLY A 105 -11.82 2.70 0.55
N PRO A 106 -12.19 1.76 1.45
CA PRO A 106 -11.56 0.45 1.51
C PRO A 106 -12.15 -0.43 0.41
N MET A 107 -11.49 -1.50 -0.01
CA MET A 107 -12.06 -2.46 -0.99
C MET A 107 -11.25 -3.76 -0.98
N GLY A 108 -11.90 -4.91 -1.16
CA GLY A 108 -11.20 -6.20 -1.34
C GLY A 108 -10.19 -6.50 -0.23
N PHE A 109 -10.62 -6.37 1.04
CA PHE A 109 -9.81 -6.52 2.26
C PHE A 109 -8.69 -5.47 2.43
N CYS A 110 -8.55 -4.53 1.50
CA CYS A 110 -7.58 -3.46 1.56
C CYS A 110 -8.18 -2.24 2.28
N VAL A 111 -7.46 -1.75 3.28
CA VAL A 111 -7.85 -0.57 4.07
C VAL A 111 -7.07 0.65 3.59
N PHE A 112 -5.74 0.60 3.62
CA PHE A 112 -4.90 1.64 3.05
C PHE A 112 -4.09 1.10 1.88
N GLY A 113 -3.91 1.95 0.87
CA GLY A 113 -3.12 1.64 -0.31
C GLY A 113 -1.63 1.58 0.01
N ASN A 114 -1.14 0.47 0.59
CA ASN A 114 0.24 0.34 1.07
C ASN A 114 1.29 0.72 0.00
N ILE A 115 1.13 0.20 -1.21
CA ILE A 115 2.05 0.47 -2.34
C ILE A 115 1.90 1.90 -2.84
N ALA A 116 0.68 2.43 -2.89
CA ALA A 116 0.45 3.82 -3.27
C ALA A 116 1.06 4.80 -2.26
N VAL A 117 0.90 4.54 -0.96
CA VAL A 117 1.53 5.33 0.11
C VAL A 117 3.06 5.26 -0.01
N ALA A 118 3.63 4.08 -0.23
CA ALA A 118 5.08 3.93 -0.39
C ALA A 118 5.62 4.66 -1.62
N ALA A 119 4.94 4.58 -2.77
CA ALA A 119 5.33 5.27 -4.00
C ALA A 119 5.26 6.80 -3.84
N ARG A 120 4.17 7.31 -3.26
CA ARG A 120 4.00 8.75 -2.99
C ARG A 120 5.00 9.24 -1.94
N TYR A 121 5.29 8.44 -0.92
CA TYR A 121 6.34 8.73 0.07
C TYR A 121 7.72 8.83 -0.59
N ALA A 122 8.06 7.90 -1.49
CA ALA A 122 9.30 7.94 -2.28
C ALA A 122 9.44 9.25 -3.10
N GLN A 123 8.37 9.69 -3.76
CA GLN A 123 8.36 10.97 -4.47
C GLN A 123 8.56 12.16 -3.51
N CYS A 124 7.76 12.23 -2.44
CA CYS A 124 7.74 13.41 -1.55
C CYS A 124 8.99 13.52 -0.66
N GLN A 125 9.46 12.41 -0.08
CA GLN A 125 10.55 12.42 0.90
C GLN A 125 11.92 12.21 0.29
N HIS A 126 12.01 11.45 -0.81
CA HIS A 126 13.29 11.15 -1.47
C HIS A 126 13.46 11.85 -2.82
N GLY A 127 12.46 12.58 -3.30
CA GLY A 127 12.52 13.29 -4.59
C GLY A 127 12.59 12.37 -5.79
N LEU A 128 12.16 11.11 -5.66
CA LEU A 128 12.20 10.12 -6.73
C LEU A 128 11.14 10.46 -7.77
N LYS A 129 11.55 11.16 -8.84
CA LYS A 129 10.63 11.69 -9.86
C LYS A 129 9.86 10.65 -10.65
N ARG A 130 10.33 9.41 -10.75
CA ARG A 130 9.66 8.37 -11.53
C ARG A 130 9.61 7.08 -10.73
N VAL A 131 8.42 6.51 -10.58
CA VAL A 131 8.22 5.23 -9.90
C VAL A 131 7.45 4.29 -10.83
N MET A 132 7.94 3.06 -10.95
CA MET A 132 7.23 1.99 -11.64
C MET A 132 6.65 1.04 -10.60
N ILE A 133 5.35 0.78 -10.69
CA ILE A 133 4.62 -0.16 -9.86
C ILE A 133 4.22 -1.34 -10.75
N ILE A 134 4.66 -2.54 -10.37
CA ILE A 134 4.29 -3.79 -11.04
C ILE A 134 3.44 -4.59 -10.07
N ASP A 135 2.16 -4.75 -10.41
CA ASP A 135 1.19 -5.56 -9.68
C ASP A 135 0.99 -6.89 -10.41
N PHE A 136 1.42 -7.97 -9.76
CA PHE A 136 1.28 -9.34 -10.27
C PHE A 136 0.25 -10.14 -9.46
N ASP A 137 -0.53 -9.49 -8.59
CA ASP A 137 -1.67 -10.14 -7.94
C ASP A 137 -2.70 -10.59 -8.97
N VAL A 138 -3.41 -11.68 -8.69
CA VAL A 138 -4.43 -12.21 -9.60
C VAL A 138 -5.61 -11.25 -9.77
N HIS A 139 -5.81 -10.32 -8.85
CA HIS A 139 -6.83 -9.27 -8.93
C HIS A 139 -6.23 -7.96 -9.43
N HIS A 140 -7.05 -7.17 -10.12
CA HIS A 140 -6.65 -5.83 -10.53
C HIS A 140 -6.46 -4.92 -9.31
N GLY A 141 -5.25 -4.35 -9.14
CA GLY A 141 -4.98 -3.31 -8.13
C GLY A 141 -5.62 -1.95 -8.45
N ASN A 142 -6.94 -1.91 -8.61
CA ASN A 142 -7.70 -0.72 -9.00
C ASN A 142 -7.47 0.46 -8.05
N GLY A 143 -7.33 0.24 -6.74
CA GLY A 143 -7.05 1.32 -5.80
C GLY A 143 -5.71 1.99 -6.02
N THR A 144 -4.70 1.21 -6.40
CA THR A 144 -3.39 1.77 -6.80
C THR A 144 -3.49 2.51 -8.12
N CYS A 145 -4.30 2.00 -9.04
CA CYS A 145 -4.50 2.64 -10.33
C CYS A 145 -5.21 3.99 -10.20
N ASP A 146 -6.33 4.02 -9.49
CA ASP A 146 -7.11 5.23 -9.22
C ASP A 146 -6.28 6.30 -8.49
N ALA A 147 -5.40 5.90 -7.56
CA ALA A 147 -4.53 6.81 -6.83
C ALA A 147 -3.53 7.60 -7.71
N PHE A 148 -3.22 7.09 -8.90
CA PHE A 148 -2.19 7.65 -9.79
C PHE A 148 -2.67 7.88 -11.21
N TYR A 149 -3.99 7.82 -11.45
CA TYR A 149 -4.59 7.97 -12.78
C TYR A 149 -4.07 9.20 -13.54
N ASP A 150 -4.01 10.35 -12.86
CA ASP A 150 -3.55 11.61 -13.46
C ASP A 150 -2.06 11.92 -13.22
N ASP A 151 -1.27 10.97 -12.68
CA ASP A 151 0.13 11.19 -12.31
C ASP A 151 1.10 10.61 -13.36
N PRO A 152 1.66 11.44 -14.26
CA PRO A 152 2.54 10.95 -15.34
C PRO A 152 3.90 10.45 -14.83
N ASP A 153 4.23 10.71 -13.58
CA ASP A 153 5.48 10.29 -12.94
C ASP A 153 5.36 8.91 -12.28
N ILE A 154 4.18 8.30 -12.27
CA ILE A 154 3.93 6.93 -11.82
C ILE A 154 3.49 6.06 -13.00
N PHE A 155 4.26 5.02 -13.29
CA PHE A 155 3.85 4.00 -14.26
C PHE A 155 3.29 2.78 -13.54
N PHE A 156 2.01 2.47 -13.74
CA PHE A 156 1.35 1.31 -13.18
C PHE A 156 1.16 0.21 -14.23
N LEU A 157 1.60 -1.01 -13.88
CA LEU A 157 1.43 -2.21 -14.69
C LEU A 157 0.79 -3.28 -13.83
N SER A 158 -0.36 -3.80 -14.24
CA SER A 158 -1.02 -4.92 -13.56
C SER A 158 -1.24 -6.09 -14.50
N THR A 159 -0.91 -7.30 -14.06
CA THR A 159 -1.38 -8.54 -14.68
C THR A 159 -2.45 -9.15 -13.79
N HIS A 160 -3.66 -9.35 -14.27
CA HIS A 160 -4.75 -9.89 -13.45
C HIS A 160 -5.70 -10.77 -14.25
N GLN A 161 -6.41 -11.65 -13.55
CA GLN A 161 -7.41 -12.52 -14.16
C GLN A 161 -8.70 -11.75 -14.43
N VAL A 162 -9.15 -11.79 -15.69
CA VAL A 162 -10.48 -11.34 -16.12
C VAL A 162 -11.16 -12.56 -16.75
N TYR A 163 -12.27 -13.01 -16.14
CA TYR A 163 -12.93 -14.27 -16.48
C TYR A 163 -11.96 -15.47 -16.45
N GLN A 164 -11.71 -16.10 -17.60
CA GLN A 164 -10.82 -17.27 -17.75
C GLN A 164 -9.45 -16.91 -18.35
N THR A 165 -9.12 -15.62 -18.46
CA THR A 165 -7.91 -15.12 -19.15
C THR A 165 -7.11 -14.19 -18.27
N ILE A 166 -5.77 -14.27 -18.34
CA ILE A 166 -4.89 -13.27 -17.74
C ILE A 166 -4.82 -12.07 -18.69
N THR A 167 -5.09 -10.89 -18.15
CA THR A 167 -5.08 -9.60 -18.86
C THR A 167 -3.90 -8.77 -18.37
N LEU A 168 -3.23 -8.08 -19.29
CA LEU A 168 -2.23 -7.06 -18.98
C LEU A 168 -2.89 -5.68 -19.06
N HIS A 169 -2.75 -4.89 -18.00
CA HIS A 169 -3.30 -3.55 -17.86
C HIS A 169 -2.16 -2.57 -17.61
N THR A 170 -1.95 -1.65 -18.55
CA THR A 170 -0.82 -0.69 -18.55
C THR A 170 -1.26 0.76 -18.37
N HIS A 171 -2.57 1.00 -18.28
CA HIS A 171 -3.15 2.33 -18.25
C HIS A 171 -4.06 2.46 -17.05
N CYS A 172 -3.67 3.32 -16.12
CA CYS A 172 -4.61 4.22 -15.51
C CYS A 172 -4.74 5.36 -16.55
#